data_AF-A0A4D8QT00-F1
#
_entry.id   AF-A0A4D8QT00-F1
#
_cell.length_a   1.000
_cell.length_b   1.000
_cell.length_c   1.000
_cell.angle_alpha   90.00
_cell.angle_beta   90.00
_cell.angle_gamma   90.00
#
_symmetry.space_group_name_H-M   'P 1'
#
loop_
_entity.id
_entity.type
_entity.pdbx_description
1 polymer ?
#
loop_
_entity_poly.entity_id
_entity_poly.type
_entity_poly.pdbx_seq_one_letter_code
_entity_poly.pdbx_strand_id
1 'polypeptide(L)'
;MNTKPLNSDAIGHRSWTDAEFCIITTKGWVTVSGKARDFFGVHHDEAAGQHKLTHLPTGVSLGGAPAPEAPRRAATAVKNMWNWSFTDHSGQPTLESIMAIRIVLRSHGLTHPDNAPRWTGPEVIERLAAGQLETVEG
;
A
#
# COMPACT_ATOMS: atom_id res chain seq x y z
N MET A 1 10.28 12.95 -14.56
CA MET A 1 9.65 12.04 -13.59
C MET A 1 8.43 11.44 -14.24
N ASN A 2 8.27 10.12 -14.18
CA ASN A 2 7.10 9.45 -14.75
C ASN A 2 5.90 9.78 -13.85
N THR A 3 4.99 10.62 -14.34
CA THR A 3 3.80 11.08 -13.60
C THR A 3 2.65 10.07 -13.65
N LYS A 4 2.85 8.94 -14.35
CA LYS A 4 1.83 7.92 -14.50
C LYS A 4 1.78 7.02 -13.25
N PRO A 5 0.60 6.84 -12.63
CA PRO A 5 0.42 5.85 -11.56
C PRO A 5 0.79 4.45 -12.03
N LEU A 6 1.44 3.65 -11.18
CA LEU A 6 1.87 2.29 -11.48
C LEU A 6 0.71 1.41 -11.98
N ASN A 7 -0.41 1.45 -11.27
CA ASN A 7 -1.59 0.64 -11.54
C ASN A 7 -2.71 1.46 -12.17
N SER A 8 -2.38 2.26 -13.20
CA SER A 8 -3.33 3.20 -13.83
C SER A 8 -4.66 2.55 -14.22
N ASP A 9 -4.61 1.31 -14.68
CA ASP A 9 -5.76 0.60 -15.25
C ASP A 9 -6.69 0.04 -14.15
N ALA A 10 -6.21 -0.02 -12.90
CA ALA A 10 -6.97 -0.46 -11.73
C ALA A 10 -7.51 0.72 -10.87
N ILE A 11 -7.17 1.97 -11.22
CA ILE A 11 -7.51 3.17 -10.44
C ILE A 11 -8.82 3.79 -10.95
N GLY A 12 -9.61 4.37 -10.04
CA GLY A 12 -10.77 5.19 -10.38
C GLY A 12 -12.12 4.47 -10.41
N HIS A 13 -12.14 3.16 -10.10
CA HIS A 13 -13.39 2.43 -9.92
C HIS A 13 -14.12 2.88 -8.65
N ARG A 14 -15.42 3.19 -8.77
CA ARG A 14 -16.28 3.63 -7.64
C ARG A 14 -16.63 2.51 -6.66
N SER A 15 -16.60 1.26 -7.13
CA SER A 15 -16.89 0.04 -6.37
C SER A 15 -15.68 -0.87 -6.36
N TRP A 16 -15.63 -1.81 -5.40
CA TRP A 16 -14.61 -2.86 -5.40
C TRP A 16 -14.81 -3.80 -6.59
N THR A 17 -13.92 -3.73 -7.57
CA THR A 17 -13.97 -4.52 -8.81
C THR A 17 -12.76 -5.45 -8.88
N ASP A 18 -12.91 -6.61 -9.51
CA ASP A 18 -11.76 -7.48 -9.79
C ASP A 18 -10.73 -6.74 -10.65
N ALA A 19 -9.47 -6.83 -10.25
CA ALA A 19 -8.36 -6.21 -10.94
C ALA A 19 -7.06 -6.99 -10.69
N GLU A 20 -6.16 -6.91 -11.66
CA GLU A 20 -4.75 -7.24 -11.45
C GLU A 20 -3.96 -5.96 -11.24
N PHE A 21 -3.07 -5.96 -10.26
CA PHE A 21 -2.24 -4.80 -9.96
C PHE A 21 -0.88 -5.22 -9.40
N CYS A 22 0.10 -4.37 -9.62
CA CYS A 22 1.48 -4.54 -9.19
C CYS A 22 1.68 -3.99 -7.77
N ILE A 23 2.38 -4.74 -6.94
CA ILE A 23 2.75 -4.38 -5.56
C ILE A 23 4.26 -4.40 -5.36
N ILE A 24 4.73 -3.61 -4.39
CA ILE A 24 6.10 -3.65 -3.91
C ILE A 24 6.24 -4.77 -2.87
N THR A 25 7.24 -5.62 -3.06
CA THR A 25 7.67 -6.62 -2.07
C THR A 25 9.18 -6.48 -1.80
N THR A 26 9.69 -7.18 -0.79
CA THR A 26 11.15 -7.25 -0.52
C THR A 26 11.94 -7.94 -1.66
N LYS A 27 11.27 -8.71 -2.51
CA LYS A 27 11.86 -9.38 -3.68
C LYS A 27 11.69 -8.58 -4.97
N GLY A 28 11.17 -7.35 -4.88
CA GLY A 28 10.83 -6.49 -6.02
C GLY A 28 9.33 -6.46 -6.31
N TRP A 29 9.01 -6.08 -7.54
CA TRP A 29 7.65 -5.88 -8.01
C TRP A 29 6.96 -7.21 -8.35
N VAL A 30 5.72 -7.38 -7.91
CA VAL A 30 4.91 -8.58 -8.18
C VAL A 30 3.51 -8.18 -8.60
N THR A 31 2.98 -8.79 -9.66
CA THR A 31 1.57 -8.66 -10.04
C THR A 31 0.72 -9.62 -9.21
N VAL A 32 -0.36 -9.11 -8.64
CA VAL A 32 -1.33 -9.88 -7.85
C VAL A 32 -2.74 -9.64 -8.38
N SER A 33 -3.59 -10.65 -8.23
CA SER A 33 -5.03 -10.51 -8.47
C SER A 33 -5.75 -10.12 -7.17
N GLY A 34 -6.74 -9.25 -7.25
CA GLY A 34 -7.47 -8.78 -6.09
C GLY A 34 -8.67 -7.91 -6.44
N LYS A 35 -9.06 -7.05 -5.50
CA LYS A 35 -10.11 -6.05 -5.70
C LYS A 35 -9.51 -4.65 -5.65
N ALA A 36 -9.94 -3.77 -6.55
CA ALA A 36 -9.52 -2.37 -6.59
C ALA A 36 -10.72 -1.42 -6.43
N ARG A 37 -10.50 -0.29 -5.77
CA ARG A 37 -11.45 0.83 -5.66
C ARG A 37 -10.70 2.13 -5.39
N ASP A 38 -11.10 3.21 -6.05
CA ASP A 38 -10.46 4.53 -5.94
C ASP A 38 -8.94 4.41 -6.19
N PHE A 39 -8.11 4.66 -5.18
CA PHE A 39 -6.65 4.55 -5.20
C PHE A 39 -6.12 3.33 -4.43
N PHE A 40 -7.00 2.38 -4.09
CA PHE A 40 -6.68 1.28 -3.18
C PHE A 40 -6.91 -0.08 -3.82
N GLY A 41 -5.98 -1.00 -3.56
CA GLY A 41 -6.05 -2.41 -3.92
C GLY A 41 -6.12 -3.28 -2.66
N VAL A 42 -6.83 -4.39 -2.73
CA VAL A 42 -6.86 -5.42 -1.70
C VAL A 42 -6.58 -6.77 -2.35
N HIS A 43 -5.56 -7.47 -1.89
CA HIS A 43 -5.21 -8.82 -2.34
C HIS A 43 -4.95 -9.73 -1.14
N HIS A 44 -5.00 -11.04 -1.36
CA HIS A 44 -4.60 -12.03 -0.35
C HIS A 44 -3.10 -12.31 -0.51
N ASP A 45 -2.36 -12.13 0.58
CA ASP A 45 -0.96 -12.54 0.71
C ASP A 45 -0.95 -13.93 1.37
N GLU A 46 -0.82 -14.97 0.55
CA GLU A 46 -0.82 -16.37 0.97
C GLU A 46 0.29 -16.67 1.99
N ALA A 47 1.46 -16.03 1.84
CA ALA A 47 2.60 -16.29 2.72
C ALA A 47 2.35 -15.73 4.12
N ALA A 48 1.66 -14.59 4.22
CA ALA A 48 1.30 -13.97 5.49
C ALA A 48 -0.07 -14.44 6.04
N GLY A 49 -0.89 -15.14 5.24
CA GLY A 49 -2.28 -15.48 5.60
C GLY A 49 -3.13 -14.23 5.88
N GLN A 50 -2.90 -13.16 5.13
CA GLN A 50 -3.52 -11.85 5.37
C GLN A 50 -4.01 -11.21 4.08
N HIS A 51 -5.10 -10.47 4.17
CA HIS A 51 -5.49 -9.52 3.14
C HIS A 51 -4.77 -8.20 3.35
N LYS A 52 -3.97 -7.79 2.36
CA LYS A 52 -3.20 -6.55 2.39
C LYS A 52 -3.99 -5.41 1.73
N LEU A 53 -3.92 -4.23 2.33
CA LEU A 53 -4.32 -2.98 1.71
C LEU A 53 -3.11 -2.38 0.98
N THR A 54 -3.29 -1.95 -0.26
CA THR A 54 -2.23 -1.41 -1.11
C THR A 54 -2.65 -0.04 -1.66
N HIS A 55 -1.71 0.90 -1.68
CA HIS A 55 -1.83 2.17 -2.40
C HIS A 55 -1.47 1.99 -3.88
N LEU A 56 -2.49 1.94 -4.75
CA LEU A 56 -2.35 1.55 -6.17
C LEU A 56 -1.38 2.43 -6.98
N PRO A 57 -1.34 3.76 -6.83
CA PRO A 57 -0.38 4.57 -7.57
C PRO A 57 1.08 4.17 -7.38
N THR A 58 1.42 3.63 -6.20
CA THR A 58 2.80 3.31 -5.79
C THR A 58 3.07 1.82 -5.58
N GLY A 59 2.04 0.98 -5.45
CA GLY A 59 2.16 -0.43 -5.08
C GLY A 59 2.56 -0.69 -3.62
N VAL A 60 2.67 0.35 -2.78
CA VAL A 60 3.05 0.23 -1.36
C VAL A 60 1.92 -0.38 -0.53
N SER A 61 2.25 -1.31 0.37
CA SER A 61 1.30 -1.83 1.36
C SER A 61 1.07 -0.82 2.50
N LEU A 62 -0.20 -0.64 2.86
CA LEU A 62 -0.67 0.16 3.98
C LEU A 62 -0.98 -0.70 5.23
N GLY A 63 -0.64 -2.00 5.19
CA GLY A 63 -0.93 -2.96 6.24
C GLY A 63 -1.86 -4.09 5.79
N GLY A 64 -2.15 -5.03 6.68
CA GLY A 64 -2.99 -6.19 6.40
C GLY A 64 -3.76 -6.71 7.60
N ALA A 65 -4.76 -7.53 7.31
CA ALA A 65 -5.61 -8.18 8.31
C ALA A 65 -6.07 -9.57 7.84
N PRO A 66 -6.40 -10.50 8.74
CA PRO A 66 -6.86 -11.85 8.36
C PRO A 66 -8.16 -11.87 7.55
N ALA A 67 -9.05 -10.89 7.76
CA ALA A 67 -10.33 -10.83 7.07
C ALA A 67 -10.31 -9.82 5.90
N PRO A 68 -10.88 -10.15 4.73
CA PRO A 68 -10.84 -9.30 3.54
C PRO A 68 -11.61 -7.98 3.71
N GLU A 69 -12.59 -7.94 4.63
CA GLU A 69 -13.40 -6.73 4.85
C GLU A 69 -12.68 -5.66 5.68
N ALA A 70 -11.69 -6.02 6.49
CA ALA A 70 -10.95 -5.06 7.28
C ALA A 70 -10.17 -4.04 6.41
N PRO A 71 -9.35 -4.48 5.42
CA PRO A 71 -8.73 -3.60 4.43
C PRO A 71 -9.72 -2.69 3.70
N ARG A 72 -10.87 -3.23 3.30
CA ARG A 72 -11.90 -2.46 2.56
C ARG A 72 -12.54 -1.37 3.41
N ARG A 73 -12.84 -1.66 4.67
CA ARG A 73 -13.33 -0.65 5.63
C ARG A 73 -12.27 0.40 5.92
N ALA A 74 -11.03 -0.03 6.15
CA ALA A 74 -9.90 0.87 6.41
C ALA A 74 -9.66 1.84 5.25
N ALA A 75 -9.66 1.35 4.00
CA ALA A 75 -9.60 2.18 2.80
C ALA A 75 -10.70 3.25 2.76
N THR A 76 -11.93 2.86 3.13
CA THR A 76 -13.08 3.77 3.19
C THR A 76 -12.90 4.87 4.25
N ALA A 77 -12.32 4.52 5.40
CA ALA A 77 -12.09 5.46 6.49
C ALA A 77 -10.99 6.49 6.18
N VAL A 78 -9.93 6.08 5.48
CA VAL A 78 -8.78 6.96 5.20
C VAL A 78 -8.86 7.72 3.87
N LYS A 79 -9.80 7.38 2.98
CA LYS A 79 -9.87 7.97 1.62
C LYS A 79 -9.91 9.50 1.57
N ASN A 80 -10.46 10.14 2.59
CA ASN A 80 -10.60 11.60 2.68
C ASN A 80 -9.54 12.26 3.58
N MET A 81 -8.65 11.48 4.20
CA MET A 81 -7.61 12.01 5.10
C MET A 81 -6.40 12.57 4.34
N TRP A 82 -6.25 12.22 3.06
CA TRP A 82 -5.14 12.66 2.22
C TRP A 82 -5.54 12.65 0.75
N ASN A 83 -4.79 13.37 -0.10
CA ASN A 83 -4.90 13.18 -1.53
C ASN A 83 -4.13 11.92 -1.93
N TRP A 84 -4.81 10.80 -2.16
CA TRP A 84 -4.21 9.50 -2.51
C TRP A 84 -3.84 9.36 -4.00
N SER A 85 -3.83 10.44 -4.78
CA SER A 85 -3.48 10.36 -6.21
C SER A 85 -1.97 10.42 -6.48
N PHE A 86 -1.13 10.55 -5.45
CA PHE A 86 0.30 10.78 -5.61
C PHE A 86 1.03 9.53 -6.10
N THR A 87 2.07 9.74 -6.90
CA THR A 87 2.83 8.66 -7.54
C THR A 87 4.26 8.53 -7.00
N ASP A 88 4.71 9.46 -6.16
CA ASP A 88 6.08 9.51 -5.65
C ASP A 88 6.15 9.99 -4.19
N HIS A 89 7.37 10.12 -3.64
CA HIS A 89 7.57 10.50 -2.25
C HIS A 89 7.11 11.92 -1.91
N SER A 90 7.07 12.83 -2.90
CA SER A 90 6.76 14.25 -2.66
C SER A 90 5.29 14.47 -2.29
N GLY A 91 4.40 13.57 -2.73
CA GLY A 91 2.99 13.60 -2.37
C GLY A 91 2.62 12.76 -1.15
N GLN A 92 3.59 12.19 -0.43
CA GLN A 92 3.32 11.40 0.77
C GLN A 92 2.70 12.25 1.90
N PRO A 93 1.87 11.65 2.77
CA PRO A 93 1.43 12.31 3.98
C PRO A 93 2.62 12.80 4.81
N THR A 94 2.50 14.00 5.37
CA THR A 94 3.45 14.50 6.38
C THR A 94 3.54 13.52 7.56
N LEU A 95 4.58 13.63 8.37
CA LEU A 95 4.76 12.75 9.54
C LEU A 95 3.54 12.78 10.49
N GLU A 96 2.92 13.95 10.68
CA GLU A 96 1.72 14.06 11.50
C GLU A 96 0.52 13.33 10.86
N SER A 97 0.26 13.60 9.58
CA SER A 97 -0.82 12.97 8.83
C SER A 97 -0.65 11.45 8.73
N ILE A 98 0.57 10.97 8.54
CA ILE A 98 0.84 9.53 8.42
C ILE A 98 0.60 8.80 9.75
N MET A 99 0.88 9.45 10.89
CA MET A 99 0.55 8.90 12.21
C MET A 99 -0.96 8.82 12.40
N ALA A 100 -1.71 9.88 12.05
CA ALA A 100 -3.17 9.88 12.11
C ALA A 100 -3.78 8.78 11.22
N ILE A 101 -3.31 8.66 9.98
CA ILE A 101 -3.71 7.59 9.05
C ILE A 101 -3.44 6.21 9.67
N ARG A 102 -2.24 5.98 10.21
CA ARG A 102 -1.90 4.69 10.85
C ARG A 102 -2.78 4.36 12.04
N ILE A 103 -3.18 5.35 12.84
CA ILE A 103 -4.14 5.16 13.95
C ILE A 103 -5.48 4.67 13.40
N VAL A 104 -6.02 5.31 12.35
CA VAL A 104 -7.30 4.92 11.73
C VAL A 104 -7.20 3.53 11.08
N LEU A 105 -6.11 3.23 10.38
CA LEU A 105 -5.89 1.89 9.80
C LEU A 105 -5.90 0.82 10.91
N ARG A 106 -5.21 1.06 12.02
CA ARG A 106 -5.18 0.15 13.18
C ARG A 106 -6.54 0.00 13.85
N SER A 107 -7.32 1.06 14.01
CA SER A 107 -8.67 0.96 14.57
C SER A 107 -9.63 0.13 13.71
N HIS A 108 -9.30 -0.06 12.43
CA HIS A 108 -10.00 -0.96 11.52
C HIS A 108 -9.38 -2.36 11.39
N GLY A 109 -8.38 -2.68 12.23
CA GLY A 109 -7.79 -4.01 12.34
C GLY A 109 -6.59 -4.27 11.44
N LEU A 110 -6.03 -3.24 10.78
CA LEU A 110 -4.83 -3.40 9.97
C LEU A 110 -3.59 -3.39 10.85
N THR A 111 -2.81 -4.45 10.74
CA THR A 111 -1.46 -4.56 11.28
C THR A 111 -0.46 -4.19 10.19
N HIS A 112 0.61 -3.49 10.56
CA HIS A 112 1.73 -3.30 9.66
C HIS A 112 2.75 -4.39 10.01
N PRO A 113 3.31 -5.13 9.04
CA PRO A 113 4.49 -5.92 9.32
C PRO A 113 5.58 -4.96 9.80
N ASP A 114 6.24 -5.25 10.92
CA ASP A 114 7.32 -4.42 11.47
C ASP A 114 8.47 -4.20 10.46
N ASN A 115 8.55 -5.07 9.44
CA ASN A 115 9.53 -5.04 8.35
C ASN A 115 8.94 -4.68 6.96
N ALA A 116 7.69 -4.21 6.85
CA ALA A 116 7.15 -3.79 5.55
C ALA A 116 7.70 -2.41 5.15
N PRO A 117 8.00 -2.19 3.85
CA PRO A 117 8.62 -0.95 3.38
C PRO A 117 7.80 0.25 3.85
N ARG A 118 8.41 1.02 4.74
CA ARG A 118 7.84 2.18 5.43
C ARG A 118 7.46 3.25 4.41
N TRP A 119 6.33 3.18 3.72
CA TRP A 119 5.99 4.21 2.71
C TRP A 119 7.13 4.53 1.75
N THR A 120 8.05 3.60 1.56
CA THR A 120 9.26 3.93 0.85
C THR A 120 9.02 3.51 -0.57
N GLY A 121 8.85 4.51 -1.42
CA GLY A 121 8.61 4.33 -2.85
C GLY A 121 9.76 3.59 -3.55
N PRO A 122 9.81 3.65 -4.88
CA PRO A 122 10.80 2.94 -5.70
C PRO A 122 12.25 3.08 -5.21
N GLU A 123 12.63 4.23 -4.65
CA GLU A 123 13.96 4.50 -4.08
C GLU A 123 14.40 3.49 -3.01
N VAL A 124 13.51 2.90 -2.22
CA VAL A 124 13.92 1.84 -1.27
C VAL A 124 14.03 0.49 -1.92
N ILE A 125 13.29 0.18 -2.99
CA ILE A 125 13.59 -1.00 -3.78
C ILE A 125 14.95 -0.84 -4.46
N GLU A 126 15.25 0.34 -5.01
CA GLU A 126 16.56 0.62 -5.60
C GLU A 126 17.68 0.51 -4.57
N ARG A 127 17.47 1.02 -3.35
CA ARG A 127 18.45 0.90 -2.25
C ARG A 127 18.53 -0.51 -1.66
N LEU A 128 17.43 -1.27 -1.60
CA LEU A 128 17.43 -2.68 -1.18
C LEU A 128 18.10 -3.56 -2.26
N ALA A 129 17.81 -3.33 -3.54
CA ALA A 129 18.46 -3.99 -4.67
C ALA A 129 19.95 -3.63 -4.78
N ALA A 130 20.33 -2.42 -4.36
CA ALA A 130 21.72 -1.99 -4.23
C ALA A 130 22.40 -2.44 -2.92
N GLY A 131 21.69 -3.15 -2.02
CA GLY A 131 22.25 -3.63 -0.74
C GLY A 131 22.58 -2.52 0.28
N GLN A 132 21.93 -1.36 0.18
CA GLN A 132 22.25 -0.14 0.95
C GLN A 132 21.32 0.12 2.14
N LEU A 133 20.42 -0.80 2.47
CA LEU A 133 19.63 -0.76 3.70
C LEU A 133 20.06 -1.93 4.57
N GLU A 134 20.88 -1.64 5.58
CA GLU A 134 21.16 -2.58 6.64
C GLU A 134 19.85 -2.85 7.41
N THR A 135 19.53 -4.13 7.58
CA THR A 135 18.49 -4.60 8.49
C THR A 135 18.84 -4.07 9.88
N VAL A 136 18.19 -3.01 10.32
CA VAL A 136 18.29 -2.57 11.71
C VAL A 136 17.41 -3.52 12.50
N GLU A 137 17.97 -4.66 12.92
CA GLU A 137 17.43 -5.44 14.02
C GLU A 137 17.57 -4.60 15.29
N GLY A 138 16.44 -4.28 15.91
CA GLY A 138 16.34 -3.59 17.20
C GLY A 138 15.07 -4.03 17.90
#